data_AF-A0A447PQK7-F1
#
_entry.id   AF-A0A447PQK7-F1
#
_cell.length_a   1.000
_cell.length_b   1.000
_cell.length_c   1.000
_cell.angle_alpha   90.00
_cell.angle_beta   90.00
_cell.angle_gamma   90.00
#
_symmetry.space_group_name_H-M   'P 1'
#
loop_
_entity.id
_entity.type
_entity.pdbx_description
1 polymer ?
#
loop_
_entity_poly.entity_id
_entity_poly.type
_entity_poly.pdbx_seq_one_letter_code
_entity_poly.pdbx_strand_id
1 'polypeptide(L)'
;MKPILNDIRHAQWRWDLAIASHGIHMHAPEEGLRMLGSAMDKAADARTKLARLLATKGITHEIPLPDISTKEKAQKAIGLNMQQINAEKQDFLKTVVPQWEDQARKNGLLSQ
;
A
#
# COMPACT_ATOMS: atom_id res chain seq x y z
N MET A 1 -6.31 -3.97 -20.57
CA MET A 1 -5.72 -3.82 -19.22
C MET A 1 -4.24 -3.46 -19.24
N LYS A 2 -3.35 -4.19 -19.94
CA LYS A 2 -1.88 -3.95 -19.92
C LYS A 2 -1.42 -2.46 -19.90
N PRO A 3 -1.87 -1.57 -20.82
CA PRO A 3 -1.44 -0.17 -20.80
C PRO A 3 -1.90 0.59 -19.53
N ILE A 4 -3.13 0.36 -19.08
CA ILE A 4 -3.67 0.95 -17.84
C ILE A 4 -2.86 0.49 -16.63
N LEU A 5 -2.54 -0.81 -16.54
CA LEU A 5 -1.77 -1.36 -15.44
C LEU A 5 -0.33 -0.81 -15.40
N ASN A 6 0.28 -0.57 -16.56
CA ASN A 6 1.59 0.09 -16.62
C ASN A 6 1.54 1.54 -16.10
N ASP A 7 0.50 2.28 -16.45
CA ASP A 7 0.32 3.65 -15.94
C ASP A 7 0.09 3.65 -14.41
N ILE A 8 -0.75 2.74 -13.89
CA ILE A 8 -0.95 2.55 -12.44
C ILE A 8 0.36 2.17 -11.76
N ARG A 9 1.13 1.22 -12.32
CA ARG A 9 2.44 0.81 -11.78
C ARG A 9 3.39 2.01 -11.66
N HIS A 10 3.49 2.84 -12.69
CA HIS A 10 4.37 4.01 -12.67
C HIS A 10 3.87 5.11 -11.72
N ALA A 11 2.56 5.38 -11.71
CA ALA A 11 1.96 6.36 -10.82
C ALA A 11 2.21 5.98 -9.35
N GLN A 12 1.89 4.75 -8.98
CA GLN A 12 2.05 4.28 -7.61
C GLN A 12 3.53 4.20 -7.19
N TRP A 13 4.44 3.75 -8.07
CA TRP A 13 5.88 3.77 -7.77
C TRP A 13 6.40 5.17 -7.44
N ARG A 14 6.03 6.17 -8.25
CA ARG A 14 6.46 7.57 -8.05
C ARG A 14 5.89 8.16 -6.78
N TRP A 15 4.60 7.92 -6.52
CA TRP A 15 3.94 8.35 -5.29
C TRP A 15 4.59 7.72 -4.06
N ASP A 16 4.76 6.39 -4.07
CA ASP A 16 5.29 5.63 -2.93
C ASP A 16 6.71 6.06 -2.61
N LEU A 17 7.59 6.15 -3.60
CA LEU A 17 8.96 6.64 -3.40
C LEU A 17 9.00 8.09 -2.88
N ALA A 18 8.04 8.93 -3.26
CA ALA A 18 7.99 10.32 -2.82
C ALA A 18 7.62 10.47 -1.34
N ILE A 19 6.91 9.51 -0.74
CA ILE A 19 6.37 9.60 0.63
C ILE A 19 6.90 8.51 1.57
N ALA A 20 7.57 7.48 1.04
CA ALA A 20 8.12 6.38 1.84
C ALA A 20 9.18 6.85 2.84
N SER A 21 9.91 7.92 2.55
CA SER A 21 10.71 8.62 3.54
C SER A 21 9.84 9.59 4.32
N HIS A 22 9.59 9.29 5.59
CA HIS A 22 8.85 10.20 6.48
C HIS A 22 9.53 11.57 6.65
N GLY A 23 10.83 11.69 6.36
CA GLY A 23 11.58 12.95 6.45
C GLY A 23 11.69 13.72 5.13
N ILE A 24 11.00 13.30 4.06
CA ILE A 24 11.16 13.90 2.71
C ILE A 24 10.85 15.40 2.70
N HIS A 25 9.89 15.84 3.52
CA HIS A 25 9.49 17.23 3.66
C HIS A 25 10.62 18.12 4.20
N MET A 26 11.65 17.54 4.83
CA MET A 26 12.85 18.24 5.28
C MET A 26 14.03 17.99 4.34
N HIS A 27 14.31 16.72 4.01
CA HIS A 27 15.52 16.35 3.28
C HIS A 27 15.53 16.81 1.82
N ALA A 28 14.37 16.73 1.13
CA ALA A 28 14.25 17.11 -0.27
C ALA A 28 12.78 17.45 -0.63
N PRO A 29 12.19 18.51 -0.04
CA PRO A 29 10.78 18.84 -0.23
C PRO A 29 10.40 19.07 -1.69
N GLU A 30 11.23 19.79 -2.44
CA GLU A 30 11.01 20.08 -3.86
C GLU A 30 11.00 18.80 -4.71
N GLU A 31 11.87 17.84 -4.39
CA GLU A 31 11.93 16.55 -5.10
C GLU A 31 10.72 15.69 -4.78
N GLY A 32 10.28 15.65 -3.51
CA GLY A 32 9.03 15.01 -3.12
C GLY A 32 7.83 15.56 -3.88
N LEU A 33 7.72 16.90 -3.97
CA LEU A 33 6.67 17.57 -4.74
C LEU A 33 6.77 17.27 -6.25
N ARG A 34 7.96 17.31 -6.84
CA ARG A 34 8.20 16.98 -8.25
C ARG A 34 7.78 15.55 -8.57
N MET A 35 8.14 14.60 -7.71
CA MET A 35 7.79 13.20 -7.86
C MET A 35 6.28 12.99 -7.77
N LEU A 36 5.59 13.64 -6.82
CA LEU A 36 4.13 13.60 -6.70
C LEU A 36 3.44 14.19 -7.94
N GLY A 37 3.96 15.30 -8.50
CA GLY A 37 3.48 15.83 -9.78
C GLY A 37 3.58 14.82 -10.92
N SER A 38 4.71 14.12 -11.02
CA SER A 38 4.91 13.06 -12.02
C SER A 38 4.06 11.80 -11.77
N ALA A 39 3.69 11.51 -10.52
CA ALA A 39 2.74 10.46 -10.18
C ALA A 39 1.34 10.82 -10.67
N MET A 40 0.93 12.08 -10.49
CA MET A 40 -0.36 12.60 -10.93
C MET A 40 -0.54 12.52 -12.45
N ASP A 41 0.50 12.84 -13.24
CA ASP A 41 0.49 12.68 -14.71
C ASP A 41 0.11 11.25 -15.13
N LYS A 42 0.77 10.24 -14.54
CA LYS A 42 0.49 8.83 -14.85
C LYS A 42 -0.86 8.36 -14.33
N ALA A 43 -1.29 8.87 -13.18
CA ALA A 43 -2.62 8.59 -12.64
C ALA A 43 -3.74 9.13 -13.56
N ALA A 44 -3.58 10.33 -14.10
CA ALA A 44 -4.50 10.92 -15.07
C ALA A 44 -4.57 10.06 -16.34
N ASP A 45 -3.40 9.70 -16.88
CA ASP A 45 -3.24 8.77 -18.01
C ASP A 45 -4.02 7.46 -17.82
N ALA A 46 -3.89 6.84 -16.63
CA ALA A 46 -4.57 5.61 -16.28
C ALA A 46 -6.10 5.79 -16.21
N ARG A 47 -6.59 6.82 -15.51
CA ARG A 47 -8.03 7.07 -15.33
C ARG A 47 -8.71 7.41 -16.65
N THR A 48 -8.08 8.19 -17.54
CA THR A 48 -8.64 8.48 -18.87
C THR A 48 -8.71 7.22 -19.73
N LYS A 49 -7.69 6.35 -19.69
CA LYS A 49 -7.73 5.06 -20.41
C LYS A 49 -8.79 4.11 -19.82
N LEU A 50 -8.96 4.10 -18.51
CA LEU A 50 -10.03 3.35 -17.83
C LEU A 50 -11.41 3.81 -18.25
N ALA A 51 -11.67 5.12 -18.27
CA ALA A 51 -12.96 5.67 -18.69
C ALA A 51 -13.34 5.21 -20.11
N ARG A 52 -12.38 5.28 -21.06
CA ARG A 52 -12.59 4.76 -22.43
C ARG A 52 -12.85 3.27 -22.47
N LEU A 53 -12.08 2.48 -21.71
CA LEU A 53 -12.26 1.03 -21.63
C LEU A 53 -13.64 0.66 -21.07
N LEU A 54 -14.06 1.30 -19.97
CA LEU A 54 -15.36 1.10 -19.34
C LEU A 54 -16.51 1.45 -20.30
N ALA A 55 -16.36 2.53 -21.08
CA ALA A 55 -17.34 2.89 -22.10
C ALA A 55 -17.52 1.78 -23.16
N THR A 56 -16.45 1.09 -23.58
CA THR A 56 -16.56 -0.08 -24.49
C THR A 56 -17.29 -1.27 -23.86
N LYS A 57 -17.49 -1.25 -22.54
CA LYS A 57 -18.24 -2.24 -21.76
C LYS A 57 -19.63 -1.76 -21.36
N GLY A 58 -20.08 -0.62 -21.90
CA GLY A 58 -21.39 -0.03 -21.59
C GLY A 58 -21.45 0.72 -20.25
N ILE A 59 -20.29 0.96 -19.61
CA ILE A 59 -20.21 1.67 -18.33
C ILE A 59 -19.73 3.10 -18.58
N THR A 60 -20.62 4.07 -18.43
CA THR A 60 -20.36 5.49 -18.71
C THR A 60 -20.53 6.40 -17.48
N HIS A 61 -20.95 5.84 -16.35
CA HIS A 61 -21.05 6.54 -15.07
C HIS A 61 -19.74 6.40 -14.28
N GLU A 62 -19.59 7.24 -13.26
CA GLU A 62 -18.48 7.15 -12.30
C GLU A 62 -18.55 5.84 -11.50
N ILE A 63 -17.40 5.19 -11.30
CA ILE A 63 -17.33 3.95 -10.51
C ILE A 63 -17.40 4.30 -9.02
N PRO A 64 -18.44 3.88 -8.27
CA PRO A 64 -18.52 4.16 -6.85
C PRO A 64 -17.42 3.41 -6.09
N LEU A 65 -16.85 4.07 -5.08
CA LEU A 65 -15.91 3.44 -4.15
C LEU A 65 -16.66 2.88 -2.93
N PRO A 66 -16.23 1.74 -2.37
CA PRO A 66 -16.68 1.33 -1.05
C PRO A 66 -16.26 2.36 0.00
N ASP A 67 -16.92 2.34 1.16
CA ASP A 67 -16.53 3.20 2.27
C ASP A 67 -15.13 2.82 2.78
N ILE A 68 -14.17 3.73 2.63
CA ILE A 68 -12.78 3.60 3.09
C ILE A 68 -12.43 4.68 4.12
N SER A 69 -13.43 5.26 4.79
CA SER A 69 -13.26 6.35 5.77
C SER A 69 -12.47 5.96 7.03
N THR A 70 -12.33 4.66 7.31
CA THR A 70 -11.46 4.15 8.38
C THR A 70 -10.60 3.00 7.87
N LYS A 71 -9.49 2.75 8.58
CA LYS A 71 -8.60 1.62 8.32
C LYS A 71 -9.36 0.29 8.26
N GLU A 72 -10.23 0.05 9.23
CA GLU A 72 -11.01 -1.19 9.37
C GLU A 72 -11.96 -1.37 8.18
N LYS A 73 -12.60 -0.30 7.74
CA LYS A 73 -13.49 -0.33 6.57
C LYS A 73 -12.73 -0.60 5.28
N ALA A 74 -11.56 0.03 5.09
CA ALA A 74 -10.70 -0.23 3.94
C ALA A 74 -10.18 -1.67 3.92
N GLN A 75 -9.73 -2.20 5.06
CA GLN A 75 -9.29 -3.60 5.19
C GLN A 75 -10.41 -4.60 4.88
N LYS A 76 -11.62 -4.33 5.36
CA LYS A 76 -12.81 -5.14 5.07
C LYS A 76 -13.17 -5.07 3.58
N ALA A 77 -13.12 -3.90 2.97
CA ALA A 77 -13.47 -3.69 1.56
C ALA A 77 -12.57 -4.50 0.59
N ILE A 78 -11.32 -4.76 0.97
CA ILE A 78 -10.39 -5.58 0.19
C ILE A 78 -10.35 -7.07 0.63
N GLY A 79 -11.21 -7.48 1.56
CA GLY A 79 -11.39 -8.88 1.96
C GLY A 79 -10.47 -9.40 3.06
N LEU A 80 -9.81 -8.54 3.84
CA LEU A 80 -8.96 -8.99 4.95
C LEU A 80 -9.78 -9.39 6.18
N ASN A 81 -9.60 -10.63 6.66
CA ASN A 81 -10.10 -11.06 7.97
C ASN A 81 -9.14 -10.60 9.08
N MET A 82 -9.28 -9.35 9.51
CA MET A 82 -8.37 -8.76 10.49
C MET A 82 -8.44 -9.41 11.88
N GLN A 83 -9.57 -10.01 12.26
CA GLN A 83 -9.65 -10.74 13.54
C GLN A 83 -8.74 -11.97 13.50
N GLN A 84 -8.83 -12.76 12.43
CA GLN A 84 -7.98 -13.94 12.24
C GLN A 84 -6.50 -13.54 12.11
N ILE A 85 -6.16 -12.58 11.24
CA ILE A 85 -4.78 -12.12 11.02
C ILE A 85 -4.14 -11.66 12.34
N ASN A 86 -4.87 -10.88 13.14
CA ASN A 86 -4.37 -10.40 14.42
C ASN A 86 -4.24 -11.53 15.45
N ALA A 87 -5.20 -12.47 15.51
CA ALA A 87 -5.13 -13.61 16.42
C ALA A 87 -3.91 -14.50 16.12
N GLU A 88 -3.69 -14.85 14.85
CA GLU A 88 -2.53 -15.63 14.41
C GLU A 88 -1.21 -14.89 14.71
N LYS A 89 -1.15 -13.58 14.45
CA LYS A 89 0.07 -12.81 14.77
C LYS A 89 0.32 -12.71 16.27
N GLN A 90 -0.72 -12.58 17.09
CA GLN A 90 -0.59 -12.56 18.54
C GLN A 90 -0.11 -13.91 19.10
N ASP A 91 -0.62 -15.02 18.57
CA ASP A 91 -0.14 -16.35 18.94
C ASP A 91 1.35 -16.52 18.59
N PHE A 92 1.75 -16.16 17.37
CA PHE A 92 3.16 -16.16 16.94
C PHE A 92 4.06 -15.33 17.87
N LEU A 93 3.64 -14.11 18.23
CA LEU A 93 4.43 -13.23 19.10
C LEU A 93 4.58 -13.79 20.52
N LYS A 94 3.57 -14.49 21.03
CA LYS A 94 3.61 -15.07 22.39
C LYS A 94 4.35 -16.41 22.46
N THR A 95 4.43 -17.12 21.34
CA THR A 95 4.99 -18.48 21.31
C THR A 95 6.38 -18.51 20.68
N VAL A 96 6.52 -17.99 19.45
CA VAL A 96 7.72 -18.16 18.64
C VAL A 96 8.80 -17.15 19.00
N VAL A 97 8.43 -15.88 19.25
CA VAL A 97 9.44 -14.84 19.57
C VAL A 97 10.20 -15.17 20.87
N PRO A 98 9.56 -15.59 21.98
CA PRO A 98 10.29 -16.01 23.17
C PRO A 98 11.22 -17.20 22.92
N GLN A 99 10.79 -18.18 22.12
CA GLN A 99 11.63 -19.32 21.75
C GLN A 99 12.87 -18.89 20.96
N TRP A 100 12.73 -17.92 20.05
CA TRP A 100 13.85 -17.35 19.31
C TRP A 100 14.82 -16.62 20.24
N GLU A 101 14.31 -15.81 21.17
CA GLU A 101 15.15 -15.13 22.15
C GLU A 101 15.89 -16.12 23.06
N ASP A 102 15.21 -17.16 23.55
CA ASP A 102 15.84 -18.20 24.39
C ASP A 102 16.93 -18.96 23.64
N GLN A 103 16.68 -19.30 22.37
CA GLN A 103 17.69 -19.93 21.52
C GLN A 103 18.88 -18.98 21.27
N ALA A 104 18.62 -17.70 21.02
CA ALA A 104 19.67 -16.70 20.84
C ALA A 104 20.49 -16.51 22.13
N ARG A 105 19.86 -16.47 23.31
CA ARG A 105 20.54 -16.42 24.61
C ARG A 105 21.39 -17.66 24.86
N LYS A 106 20.86 -18.87 24.61
CA LYS A 106 21.62 -20.14 24.74
C LYS A 106 22.87 -20.19 23.86
N ASN A 107 22.81 -19.56 22.69
CA ASN A 107 23.92 -19.48 21.75
C ASN A 107 24.82 -18.26 21.96
N GLY A 108 24.58 -17.45 23.00
CA GLY A 108 25.37 -16.25 23.29
C GLY A 108 25.22 -15.11 22.28
N LEU A 109 24.14 -15.09 21.50
CA LEU A 109 23.85 -14.08 20.47
C LEU A 109 22.97 -12.93 20.98
N LEU A 110 22.29 -13.13 22.11
CA LEU A 110 21.42 -12.16 22.76
C LEU A 110 21.77 -12.08 24.24
N SER A 111 21.88 -10.87 24.78
CA SER A 111 22.07 -10.66 26.22
C SER A 111 20.88 -11.19 27.02
N GLN A 112 21.10 -11.48 28.30
CA GLN A 112 20.01 -11.80 29.22
C GLN A 112 18.94 -10.70 29.21
#